data_AF-A0A661N3G7-F1
#
_entry.id   AF-A0A661N3G7-F1
#
_cell.length_a   1.000
_cell.length_b   1.000
_cell.length_c   1.000
_cell.angle_alpha   90.00
_cell.angle_beta   90.00
_cell.angle_gamma   90.00
#
_symmetry.space_group_name_H-M   'P 1'
#
loop_
_entity.id
_entity.type
_entity.pdbx_description
1 polymer ?
#
loop_
_entity_poly.entity_id
_entity_poly.type
_entity_poly.pdbx_seq_one_letter_code
_entity_poly.pdbx_strand_id
1 'polypeptide(L)'
;DAIETAGKGLRAGDLTGAATSLLRTAGMLQDGGDQSPDAKRRRANIDFLLRSIERLEARSGADRRELQQLLHHIALDPSNPDEPETDRQVTLSSLHSAKGLEFSVVFLIGCVEGVLPHARTIDPKITDASMADLEEERRLFYVGVTRARDVLYLTRHKDRVARGRLVKITPSRFLQGLPDADLESYQSTDTRELERQEVADMAKALLERLGATDA
;
A
#
# COMPACT_ATOMS: atom_id res chain seq x y z
N ASP A 1 -14.94 24.91 -23.05
CA ASP A 1 -16.31 25.03 -22.48
C ASP A 1 -16.35 24.66 -21.00
N ALA A 2 -16.22 23.39 -20.60
CA ALA A 2 -16.35 23.01 -19.18
C ALA A 2 -15.33 23.66 -18.23
N ILE A 3 -14.06 23.79 -18.65
CA ILE A 3 -13.03 24.53 -17.89
C ILE A 3 -13.41 26.01 -17.74
N GLU A 4 -14.02 26.60 -18.76
CA GLU A 4 -14.42 28.01 -18.74
C GLU A 4 -15.64 28.22 -17.82
N THR A 5 -16.62 27.31 -17.87
CA THR A 5 -17.79 27.30 -16.97
C THR A 5 -17.36 27.09 -15.52
N ALA A 6 -16.46 26.14 -15.26
CA ALA A 6 -15.90 25.93 -13.93
C ALA A 6 -15.06 27.13 -13.46
N GLY A 7 -14.31 27.75 -14.37
CA GLY A 7 -13.58 28.99 -14.11
C GLY A 7 -14.49 30.16 -13.73
N LYS A 8 -15.71 30.23 -14.29
CA LYS A 8 -16.75 31.20 -13.90
C LYS A 8 -17.31 30.88 -12.51
N GLY A 9 -17.61 29.62 -12.22
CA GLY A 9 -18.05 29.16 -10.88
C GLY A 9 -17.02 29.46 -9.79
N LEU A 10 -15.74 29.18 -10.04
CA LEU A 10 -14.64 29.50 -9.13
C LEU A 10 -14.55 31.00 -8.83
N ARG A 11 -14.78 31.86 -9.83
CA ARG A 11 -14.79 33.33 -9.67
C ARG A 11 -16.05 33.84 -8.97
N ALA A 12 -17.16 33.13 -9.11
CA ALA A 12 -18.43 33.43 -8.45
C ALA A 12 -18.46 32.95 -6.99
N GLY A 13 -17.45 32.18 -6.58
CA GLY A 13 -17.31 31.68 -5.22
C GLY A 13 -18.00 30.34 -4.96
N ASP A 14 -18.36 29.60 -6.01
CA ASP A 14 -18.99 28.28 -5.97
C ASP A 14 -17.95 27.20 -6.33
N LEU A 15 -17.16 26.78 -5.33
CA LEU A 15 -16.11 25.78 -5.49
C LEU A 15 -16.70 24.38 -5.72
N THR A 16 -17.69 24.00 -4.91
CA THR A 16 -18.31 22.67 -4.97
C THR A 16 -19.06 22.47 -6.29
N GLY A 17 -19.80 23.47 -6.75
CA GLY A 17 -20.49 23.43 -8.04
C GLY A 17 -19.51 23.40 -9.22
N ALA A 18 -18.42 24.17 -9.17
CA ALA A 18 -17.36 24.13 -10.19
C ALA A 18 -16.70 22.73 -10.26
N ALA A 19 -16.34 22.14 -9.12
CA ALA A 19 -15.74 20.81 -9.05
C ALA A 19 -16.71 19.72 -9.56
N THR A 20 -17.97 19.76 -9.11
CA THR A 20 -19.02 18.82 -9.55
C THR A 20 -19.24 18.89 -11.06
N SER A 21 -19.26 20.10 -11.64
CA SER A 21 -19.44 20.32 -13.07
C SER A 21 -18.28 19.74 -13.89
N LEU A 22 -17.03 19.94 -13.43
CA LEU A 22 -15.84 19.37 -14.07
C LEU A 22 -15.87 17.84 -14.03
N LEU A 23 -16.14 17.25 -12.87
CA LEU A 23 -16.21 15.80 -12.69
C LEU A 23 -17.34 15.19 -13.55
N ARG A 24 -18.48 15.88 -13.67
CA ARG A 24 -19.58 15.47 -14.55
C ARG A 24 -19.18 15.47 -16.02
N THR A 25 -18.51 16.53 -16.47
CA THR A 25 -18.08 16.64 -17.87
C THR A 25 -16.97 15.63 -18.20
N ALA A 26 -16.09 15.36 -17.24
CA ALA A 26 -15.07 14.32 -17.36
C ALA A 26 -15.66 12.89 -17.35
N GLY A 27 -16.97 12.75 -17.16
CA GLY A 27 -17.64 11.45 -17.07
C GLY A 27 -17.39 10.70 -15.75
N MET A 28 -16.73 11.34 -14.77
CA MET A 28 -16.38 10.72 -13.50
C MET A 28 -17.57 10.55 -12.56
N LEU A 29 -18.65 11.32 -12.77
CA LEU A 29 -19.92 11.17 -12.05
C LEU A 29 -20.93 10.27 -12.78
N GLN A 30 -20.57 9.70 -13.93
CA GLN A 30 -21.44 8.80 -14.67
C GLN A 30 -21.17 7.37 -14.22
N ASP A 31 -22.05 6.90 -13.34
CA ASP A 31 -21.94 5.56 -12.78
C ASP A 31 -22.85 4.64 -13.60
N GLY A 32 -22.27 3.86 -14.51
CA GLY A 32 -23.00 2.90 -15.36
C GLY A 32 -23.60 1.71 -14.60
N GLY A 33 -23.83 1.84 -13.29
CA GLY A 33 -24.30 0.77 -12.41
C GLY A 33 -23.23 -0.26 -12.03
N ASP A 34 -21.94 0.00 -12.31
CA ASP A 34 -20.84 -0.92 -11.99
C ASP A 34 -20.62 -1.01 -10.47
N GLN A 35 -20.88 -2.19 -9.91
CA GLN A 35 -20.74 -2.50 -8.48
C GLN A 35 -19.43 -3.22 -8.13
N SER A 36 -18.48 -3.28 -9.06
CA SER A 36 -17.15 -3.83 -8.78
C SER A 36 -16.47 -3.10 -7.60
N PRO A 37 -15.60 -3.80 -6.83
CA PRO A 37 -14.85 -3.16 -5.75
C PRO A 37 -14.07 -1.92 -6.21
N ASP A 38 -13.49 -1.97 -7.41
CA ASP A 38 -12.77 -0.84 -7.98
C ASP A 38 -13.70 0.34 -8.31
N ALA A 39 -14.90 0.09 -8.81
CA ALA A 39 -15.88 1.15 -9.06
C ALA A 39 -16.38 1.79 -7.76
N LYS A 40 -16.62 0.99 -6.71
CA LYS A 40 -16.96 1.50 -5.38
C LYS A 40 -15.84 2.36 -4.81
N ARG A 41 -14.58 1.92 -4.93
CA ARG A 41 -13.40 2.67 -4.46
C ARG A 41 -13.23 4.00 -5.22
N ARG A 42 -13.39 4.00 -6.55
CA ARG A 42 -13.35 5.23 -7.35
C ARG A 42 -14.41 6.23 -6.90
N ARG A 43 -15.64 5.77 -6.66
CA ARG A 43 -16.74 6.61 -6.13
C ARG A 43 -16.41 7.18 -4.77
N ALA A 44 -15.96 6.35 -3.83
CA ALA A 44 -15.56 6.79 -2.50
C ALA A 44 -14.50 7.90 -2.56
N ASN A 45 -13.51 7.79 -3.45
CA ASN A 45 -12.49 8.82 -3.65
C ASN A 45 -13.07 10.14 -4.20
N ILE A 46 -14.02 10.06 -5.14
CA ILE A 46 -14.69 11.23 -5.71
C ILE A 46 -15.56 11.92 -4.66
N ASP A 47 -16.33 11.14 -3.90
CA ASP A 47 -17.18 11.64 -2.82
C ASP A 47 -16.33 12.30 -1.73
N PHE A 48 -15.18 11.71 -1.38
CA PHE A 48 -14.22 12.30 -0.45
C PHE A 48 -13.69 13.66 -0.93
N LEU A 49 -13.31 13.76 -2.21
CA LEU A 49 -12.86 15.02 -2.80
C LEU A 49 -13.95 16.10 -2.74
N LEU A 50 -15.17 15.76 -3.14
CA LEU A 50 -16.31 16.69 -3.13
C LEU A 50 -16.63 17.17 -1.71
N ARG A 51 -16.71 16.26 -0.74
CA ARG A 51 -16.93 16.60 0.67
C ARG A 51 -15.81 17.48 1.23
N SER A 52 -14.57 17.22 0.84
CA SER A 52 -13.43 18.03 1.27
C SER A 52 -13.49 19.46 0.73
N ILE A 53 -13.91 19.63 -0.53
CA ILE A 53 -14.13 20.96 -1.13
C ILE A 53 -15.32 21.67 -0.49
N GLU A 54 -16.43 20.96 -0.24
CA GLU A 54 -17.62 21.50 0.42
C GLU A 54 -17.31 22.02 1.83
N ARG A 55 -16.53 21.27 2.61
CA ARG A 55 -16.08 21.70 3.94
C ARG A 55 -15.17 22.92 3.91
N LEU A 56 -14.26 22.97 2.92
CA LEU A 56 -13.39 24.12 2.74
C LEU A 56 -14.22 25.37 2.43
N GLU A 57 -15.15 25.25 1.49
CA GLU A 57 -16.06 26.31 1.09
C GLU A 57 -16.94 26.80 2.26
N ALA A 58 -17.45 25.88 3.08
CA ALA A 58 -18.23 26.23 4.27
C ALA A 58 -17.40 26.96 5.36
N ARG A 59 -16.11 26.66 5.47
CA ARG A 59 -15.21 27.28 6.47
C ARG A 59 -14.65 28.63 6.03
N SER A 60 -14.20 28.70 4.78
CA SER A 60 -13.31 29.77 4.30
C SER A 60 -13.82 30.42 3.01
N GLY A 61 -14.99 30.00 2.51
CA GLY A 61 -15.50 30.41 1.21
C GLY A 61 -14.61 29.94 0.07
N ALA A 62 -14.61 30.71 -1.02
CA ALA A 62 -13.80 30.40 -2.20
C ALA A 62 -12.35 30.93 -2.12
N ASP A 63 -11.68 30.72 -0.98
CA ASP A 63 -10.27 31.10 -0.85
C ASP A 63 -9.38 30.18 -1.71
N ARG A 64 -8.76 30.77 -2.73
CA ARG A 64 -7.91 30.06 -3.69
C ARG A 64 -6.64 29.48 -3.06
N ARG A 65 -6.07 30.14 -2.04
CA ARG A 65 -4.87 29.65 -1.36
C ARG A 65 -5.20 28.42 -0.53
N GLU A 66 -6.31 28.44 0.19
CA GLU A 66 -6.72 27.27 0.96
C GLU A 66 -7.12 26.10 0.05
N LEU A 67 -7.76 26.38 -1.09
CA LEU A 67 -8.05 25.34 -2.08
C LEU A 67 -6.75 24.72 -2.63
N GLN A 68 -5.74 25.54 -2.93
CA GLN A 68 -4.43 25.04 -3.37
C GLN A 68 -3.76 24.16 -2.31
N GLN A 69 -3.84 24.56 -1.04
CA GLN A 69 -3.30 23.78 0.07
C GLN A 69 -4.03 22.45 0.25
N LEU A 70 -5.36 22.44 0.17
CA LEU A 70 -6.18 21.23 0.24
C LEU A 70 -5.82 20.26 -0.89
N LEU A 71 -5.81 20.74 -2.14
CA LEU A 71 -5.49 19.91 -3.30
C LEU A 71 -4.06 19.37 -3.23
N HIS A 72 -3.11 20.16 -2.70
CA HIS A 72 -1.75 19.71 -2.48
C HIS A 72 -1.70 18.59 -1.42
N HIS A 73 -2.44 18.73 -0.32
CA HIS A 73 -2.52 17.72 0.73
C HIS A 73 -3.11 16.40 0.21
N ILE A 74 -4.27 16.46 -0.46
CA ILE A 74 -4.93 15.26 -1.03
C ILE A 74 -4.04 14.55 -2.07
N ALA A 75 -3.27 15.31 -2.85
CA ALA A 75 -2.35 14.72 -3.83
C ALA A 75 -1.14 14.01 -3.18
N LEU A 76 -0.75 14.42 -1.98
CA LEU A 76 0.35 13.81 -1.22
C LEU A 76 -0.12 12.61 -0.41
N ASP A 77 -1.25 12.76 0.25
CA ASP A 77 -1.85 11.75 1.10
C ASP A 77 -3.36 11.69 0.84
N PRO A 78 -3.83 10.68 0.08
CA PRO A 78 -5.25 10.52 -0.20
C PRO A 78 -5.99 9.81 0.94
N SER A 79 -5.34 9.54 2.09
CA SER A 79 -6.04 9.01 3.25
C SER A 79 -7.09 10.00 3.74
N ASN A 80 -8.23 9.47 4.18
CA ASN A 80 -9.31 10.27 4.70
C ASN A 80 -8.99 10.62 6.16
N PRO A 81 -8.72 11.90 6.51
CA PRO A 81 -8.41 12.28 7.89
C PRO A 81 -9.60 12.11 8.84
N ASP A 82 -10.82 11.95 8.31
CA ASP A 82 -12.03 11.68 9.09
C ASP A 82 -12.29 10.18 9.28
N GLU A 83 -11.51 9.30 8.63
CA GLU A 83 -11.57 7.87 8.91
C GLU A 83 -11.05 7.67 10.32
N PRO A 84 -11.85 7.10 11.25
CA PRO A 84 -11.41 6.95 12.62
C PRO A 84 -10.14 6.10 12.62
N GLU A 85 -9.03 6.67 13.09
CA GLU A 85 -7.83 5.91 13.40
C GLU A 85 -8.25 4.78 14.33
N THR A 86 -8.34 3.57 13.77
CA THR A 86 -8.66 2.42 14.57
C THR A 86 -7.37 2.09 15.30
N ASP A 87 -7.34 2.18 16.63
CA ASP A 87 -6.17 1.94 17.49
C ASP A 87 -5.51 0.55 17.31
N ARG A 88 -6.04 -0.31 16.44
CA ARG A 88 -5.61 -1.69 16.22
C ARG A 88 -5.49 -2.03 14.73
N GLN A 89 -4.54 -1.40 14.06
CA GLN A 89 -4.23 -1.72 12.67
C GLN A 89 -2.82 -2.30 12.52
N VAL A 90 -2.63 -3.12 11.48
CA VAL A 90 -1.31 -3.60 11.06
C VAL A 90 -0.80 -2.70 9.96
N THR A 91 0.40 -2.14 10.14
CA THR A 91 1.04 -1.31 9.11
C THR A 91 1.69 -2.19 8.05
N LEU A 92 1.19 -2.11 6.81
CA LEU A 92 1.89 -2.66 5.64
C LEU A 92 2.70 -1.55 4.99
N SER A 93 4.00 -1.78 4.84
CA SER A 93 4.92 -0.78 4.29
C SER A 93 6.01 -1.44 3.46
N SER A 94 6.66 -0.64 2.61
CA SER A 94 7.90 -1.05 1.96
C SER A 94 9.09 -0.86 2.92
N LEU A 95 10.19 -1.59 2.70
CA LEU A 95 11.42 -1.39 3.46
C LEU A 95 11.93 0.06 3.43
N HIS A 96 11.80 0.72 2.28
CA HIS A 96 12.21 2.11 2.11
C HIS A 96 11.36 3.07 2.94
N SER A 97 10.04 2.88 2.91
CA SER A 97 9.08 3.71 3.63
C SER A 97 9.13 3.50 5.16
N ALA A 98 9.68 2.37 5.62
CA ALA A 98 9.85 2.08 7.04
C ALA A 98 11.09 2.75 7.68
N LYS A 99 11.93 3.43 6.90
CA LYS A 99 13.16 4.07 7.40
C LYS A 99 12.83 5.13 8.46
N GLY A 100 13.46 5.02 9.62
CA GLY A 100 13.24 5.95 10.75
C GLY A 100 12.04 5.60 11.63
N LEU A 101 11.25 4.59 11.28
CA LEU A 101 10.18 4.04 12.11
C LEU A 101 10.67 2.83 12.90
N GLU A 102 9.99 2.48 13.99
CA GLU A 102 10.28 1.27 14.77
C GLU A 102 8.98 0.69 15.31
N PHE A 103 8.93 -0.64 15.42
CA PHE A 103 7.75 -1.38 15.83
C PHE A 103 8.15 -2.50 16.80
N SER A 104 7.28 -2.82 17.76
CA SER A 104 7.51 -3.94 18.70
C SER A 104 7.71 -5.26 17.96
N VAL A 105 6.87 -5.53 16.96
CA VAL A 105 6.93 -6.75 16.15
C VAL A 105 7.00 -6.39 14.68
N VAL A 106 7.94 -6.97 13.94
CA VAL A 106 8.09 -6.78 12.48
C VAL A 106 8.08 -8.12 11.77
N PHE A 107 7.33 -8.19 10.68
CA PHE A 107 7.36 -9.31 9.74
C PHE A 107 8.06 -8.86 8.45
N LEU A 108 9.29 -9.34 8.23
CA LEU A 108 9.96 -9.17 6.95
C LEU A 108 9.59 -10.32 6.03
N ILE A 109 8.71 -10.03 5.07
CA ILE A 109 8.16 -11.04 4.18
C ILE A 109 8.97 -11.18 2.90
N GLY A 110 9.05 -12.40 2.37
CA GLY A 110 9.64 -12.66 1.05
C GLY A 110 11.16 -12.58 1.02
N CYS A 111 11.83 -13.07 2.06
CA CYS A 111 13.29 -13.17 2.14
C CYS A 111 13.85 -14.27 1.20
N VAL A 112 13.73 -14.04 -0.11
CA VAL A 112 14.13 -14.97 -1.18
C VAL A 112 14.91 -14.24 -2.28
N GLU A 113 15.80 -14.95 -2.97
CA GLU A 113 16.53 -14.41 -4.11
C GLU A 113 15.57 -13.95 -5.23
N GLY A 114 15.85 -12.77 -5.79
CA GLY A 114 15.02 -12.12 -6.80
C GLY A 114 13.93 -11.22 -6.23
N VAL A 115 13.61 -11.34 -4.94
CA VAL A 115 12.74 -10.39 -4.21
C VAL A 115 13.59 -9.51 -3.30
N LEU A 116 14.43 -10.12 -2.46
CA LEU A 116 15.37 -9.44 -1.57
C LEU A 116 16.63 -10.30 -1.43
N PRO A 117 17.72 -9.99 -2.14
CA PRO A 117 17.91 -8.85 -3.05
C PRO A 117 17.02 -8.94 -4.30
N HIS A 118 16.59 -7.77 -4.79
CA HIS A 118 15.75 -7.69 -5.98
C HIS A 118 16.46 -8.26 -7.22
N ALA A 119 15.71 -8.88 -8.15
CA ALA A 119 16.27 -9.53 -9.35
C ALA A 119 17.17 -8.61 -10.21
N ARG A 120 16.84 -7.31 -10.26
CA ARG A 120 17.63 -6.27 -10.96
C ARG A 120 18.98 -5.97 -10.32
N THR A 121 19.25 -6.51 -9.15
CA THR A 121 20.50 -6.30 -8.43
C THR A 121 21.40 -7.53 -8.49
N ILE A 122 20.87 -8.66 -8.95
CA ILE A 122 21.57 -9.95 -8.97
C ILE A 122 21.74 -10.54 -10.36
N ASP A 123 20.95 -10.11 -11.35
CA ASP A 123 21.00 -10.65 -12.71
C ASP A 123 21.66 -9.64 -13.68
N PRO A 124 22.93 -9.87 -14.06
CA PRO A 124 23.65 -9.02 -15.01
C PRO A 124 23.01 -8.98 -16.40
N LYS A 125 22.06 -9.88 -16.70
CA LYS A 125 21.31 -9.88 -17.97
C LYS A 125 20.11 -8.94 -17.94
N ILE A 126 19.68 -8.49 -16.76
CA ILE A 126 18.52 -7.59 -16.58
C ILE A 126 18.98 -6.13 -16.50
N THR A 127 20.17 -5.88 -15.95
CA THR A 127 20.76 -4.56 -15.66
C THR A 127 22.28 -4.70 -15.55
N ASP A 128 23.01 -3.60 -15.70
CA ASP A 128 24.44 -3.51 -15.36
C ASP A 128 24.63 -3.50 -13.83
N ALA A 129 24.15 -4.55 -13.16
CA ALA A 129 24.18 -4.69 -11.71
C ALA A 129 25.62 -4.75 -11.20
N SER A 130 25.95 -3.85 -10.29
CA SER A 130 27.26 -3.76 -9.66
C SER A 130 27.26 -4.40 -8.27
N MET A 131 28.45 -4.67 -7.73
CA MET A 131 28.59 -5.05 -6.32
C MET A 131 28.06 -3.97 -5.37
N ALA A 132 28.10 -2.69 -5.78
CA ALA A 132 27.57 -1.59 -4.97
C ALA A 132 26.05 -1.67 -4.82
N ASP A 133 25.33 -2.05 -5.88
CA ASP A 133 23.87 -2.20 -5.84
C ASP A 133 23.47 -3.33 -4.87
N LEU A 134 24.22 -4.44 -4.88
CA LEU A 134 23.98 -5.55 -3.96
C LEU A 134 24.22 -5.16 -2.50
N GLU A 135 25.26 -4.37 -2.24
CA GLU A 135 25.53 -3.85 -0.90
C GLU A 135 24.46 -2.85 -0.45
N GLU A 136 23.84 -2.11 -1.37
CA GLU A 136 22.69 -1.26 -1.03
C GLU A 136 21.45 -2.07 -0.65
N GLU A 137 21.13 -3.13 -1.37
CA GLU A 137 20.07 -4.08 -0.98
C GLU A 137 20.37 -4.74 0.38
N ARG A 138 21.65 -4.99 0.69
CA ARG A 138 22.07 -5.49 2.01
C ARG A 138 21.81 -4.45 3.10
N ARG A 139 22.11 -3.17 2.85
CA ARG A 139 21.76 -2.08 3.78
C ARG A 139 20.25 -1.99 3.98
N LEU A 140 19.47 -2.17 2.91
CA LEU A 140 18.01 -2.16 3.00
C LEU A 140 17.48 -3.31 3.87
N PHE A 141 18.03 -4.52 3.72
CA PHE A 141 17.74 -5.65 4.61
C PHE A 141 18.09 -5.31 6.08
N TYR A 142 19.27 -4.76 6.32
CA TYR A 142 19.70 -4.33 7.67
C TYR A 142 18.75 -3.28 8.27
N VAL A 143 18.31 -2.29 7.48
CA VAL A 143 17.31 -1.31 7.93
C VAL A 143 16.04 -2.03 8.34
N GLY A 144 15.55 -2.98 7.54
CA GLY A 144 14.38 -3.81 7.86
C GLY A 144 14.50 -4.56 9.18
N VAL A 145 15.62 -5.26 9.38
CA VAL A 145 15.93 -6.01 10.61
C VAL A 145 15.89 -5.08 11.83
N THR A 146 16.50 -3.90 11.72
CA THR A 146 16.57 -2.91 12.82
C THR A 146 15.30 -2.12 13.05
N ARG A 147 14.21 -2.37 12.30
CA ARG A 147 12.90 -1.76 12.61
C ARG A 147 12.20 -2.48 13.77
N ALA A 148 12.59 -3.73 14.07
CA ALA A 148 12.02 -4.51 15.16
C ALA A 148 12.66 -4.13 16.50
N ARG A 149 11.83 -3.87 17.51
CA ARG A 149 12.29 -3.65 18.90
C ARG A 149 12.36 -4.94 19.70
N ASP A 150 11.30 -5.75 19.62
CA ASP A 150 11.14 -6.91 20.49
C ASP A 150 11.27 -8.21 19.69
N VAL A 151 10.52 -8.36 18.58
CA VAL A 151 10.49 -9.60 17.78
C VAL A 151 10.55 -9.32 16.28
N LEU A 152 11.41 -10.05 15.59
CA LEU A 152 11.53 -10.04 14.13
C LEU A 152 11.20 -11.42 13.57
N TYR A 153 10.21 -11.46 12.68
CA TYR A 153 9.89 -12.64 11.88
C TYR A 153 10.42 -12.48 10.46
N LEU A 154 11.27 -13.41 10.02
CA LEU A 154 11.77 -13.48 8.65
C LEU A 154 11.06 -14.61 7.92
N THR A 155 10.30 -14.30 6.87
CA THR A 155 9.53 -15.33 6.14
C THR A 155 10.02 -15.52 4.72
N ARG A 156 9.97 -16.79 4.26
CA ARG A 156 10.28 -17.18 2.87
C ARG A 156 9.35 -18.29 2.41
N HIS A 157 9.11 -18.36 1.11
CA HIS A 157 8.38 -19.46 0.47
C HIS A 157 9.36 -20.44 -0.20
N LYS A 158 9.03 -21.73 -0.22
CA LYS A 158 9.87 -22.79 -0.83
C LYS A 158 9.65 -22.91 -2.33
N ASP A 159 8.45 -22.59 -2.78
CA ASP A 159 7.98 -22.77 -4.15
C ASP A 159 7.09 -21.59 -4.56
N ARG A 160 7.12 -21.23 -5.84
CA ARG A 160 6.16 -20.28 -6.43
C ARG A 160 5.66 -20.81 -7.78
N VAL A 161 4.44 -20.45 -8.15
CA VAL A 161 3.93 -20.73 -9.49
C VAL A 161 4.38 -19.63 -10.45
N ALA A 162 5.13 -20.00 -11.48
CA ALA A 162 5.54 -19.09 -12.55
C ALA A 162 5.22 -19.72 -13.90
N ARG A 163 4.45 -19.00 -14.73
CA ARG A 163 4.00 -19.49 -16.06
C ARG A 163 3.37 -20.89 -16.01
N GLY A 164 2.52 -21.13 -15.00
CA GLY A 164 1.81 -22.40 -14.80
C GLY A 164 2.67 -23.56 -14.30
N ARG A 165 3.93 -23.33 -13.92
CA ARG A 165 4.82 -24.36 -13.36
C ARG A 165 5.28 -23.99 -11.96
N LEU A 166 5.41 -24.99 -11.10
CA LEU A 166 6.01 -24.84 -9.78
C LEU A 166 7.52 -24.66 -9.93
N VAL A 167 8.07 -23.59 -9.37
CA VAL A 167 9.49 -23.25 -9.41
C VAL A 167 10.01 -23.18 -7.98
N LYS A 168 11.08 -23.94 -7.71
CA LYS A 168 11.80 -23.92 -6.44
C LYS A 168 12.46 -22.56 -6.21
N ILE A 169 12.45 -22.12 -4.96
CA ILE A 169 12.91 -20.79 -4.57
C ILE A 169 14.13 -20.86 -3.69
N THR A 170 15.16 -20.12 -4.10
CA THR A 170 16.38 -19.97 -3.33
C THR A 170 16.14 -18.98 -2.19
N PRO A 171 16.43 -19.32 -0.93
CA PRO A 171 16.42 -18.36 0.17
C PRO A 171 17.35 -17.18 -0.10
N SER A 172 17.00 -16.01 0.42
CA SER A 172 17.86 -14.83 0.32
C SER A 172 19.23 -15.11 0.92
N ARG A 173 20.29 -14.73 0.22
CA ARG A 173 21.66 -14.75 0.74
C ARG A 173 21.83 -13.93 2.02
N PHE A 174 20.98 -12.92 2.27
CA PHE A 174 21.07 -12.08 3.47
C PHE A 174 20.69 -12.83 4.75
N LEU A 175 20.07 -14.01 4.63
CA LEU A 175 19.83 -14.90 5.77
C LEU A 175 21.11 -15.61 6.25
N GLN A 176 22.14 -15.74 5.41
CA GLN A 176 23.36 -16.51 5.71
C GLN A 176 24.38 -15.78 6.61
N GLY A 177 24.01 -14.68 7.24
CA GLY A 177 24.87 -13.90 8.15
C GLY A 177 24.23 -13.61 9.51
N LEU A 178 23.08 -14.19 9.79
CA LEU A 178 22.40 -14.03 11.06
C LEU A 178 22.99 -14.98 12.10
N PRO A 179 23.15 -14.56 13.36
CA PRO A 179 23.73 -15.40 14.41
C PRO A 179 22.80 -16.57 14.76
N ASP A 180 23.31 -17.80 14.64
CA ASP A 180 22.52 -19.03 14.90
C ASP A 180 21.90 -19.07 16.30
N ALA A 181 22.54 -18.44 17.29
CA ALA A 181 22.05 -18.39 18.67
C ALA A 181 20.73 -17.62 18.82
N ASP A 182 20.45 -16.69 17.90
CA ASP A 182 19.28 -15.82 17.95
C ASP A 182 18.21 -16.24 16.91
N LEU A 183 18.41 -17.36 16.22
CA LEU A 183 17.52 -17.86 15.18
C LEU A 183 16.70 -19.05 15.66
N GLU A 184 15.39 -18.86 15.72
CA GLU A 184 14.43 -19.97 15.83
C GLU A 184 13.85 -20.30 14.44
N SER A 185 14.08 -21.53 13.98
CA SER A 185 13.56 -21.99 12.69
C SER A 185 12.21 -22.68 12.84
N TYR A 186 11.16 -22.03 12.35
CA TYR A 186 9.84 -22.63 12.21
C TYR A 186 9.60 -23.09 10.76
N GLN A 187 9.22 -24.36 10.58
CA GLN A 187 8.71 -24.86 9.30
C GLN A 187 7.31 -25.41 9.52
N SER A 188 6.32 -24.85 8.83
CA SER A 188 4.98 -25.43 8.78
C SER A 188 5.10 -26.87 8.28
N THR A 189 4.73 -27.82 9.12
CA THR A 189 4.71 -29.25 8.81
C THR A 189 3.50 -29.59 7.94
N ASP A 190 2.47 -28.74 7.97
CA ASP A 190 1.28 -28.88 7.15
C ASP A 190 1.59 -28.37 5.74
N THR A 191 1.86 -29.33 4.86
CA THR A 191 2.30 -29.12 3.47
C THR A 191 1.15 -29.43 2.49
N ARG A 192 -0.07 -29.62 2.99
CA ARG A 192 -1.22 -29.80 2.11
C ARG A 192 -1.47 -28.49 1.37
N GLU A 193 -1.54 -28.57 0.05
CA GLU A 193 -2.02 -27.45 -0.75
C GLU A 193 -3.44 -27.11 -0.28
N LEU A 194 -3.60 -25.90 0.25
CA LEU A 194 -4.90 -25.39 0.61
C LEU A 194 -5.66 -25.08 -0.67
N GLU A 195 -6.86 -25.61 -0.77
CA GLU A 195 -7.77 -25.27 -1.85
C GLU A 195 -8.10 -23.78 -1.80
N ARG A 196 -8.46 -23.19 -2.94
CA ARG A 196 -8.75 -21.75 -3.03
C ARG A 196 -9.82 -21.30 -2.01
N GLN A 197 -10.79 -22.18 -1.74
CA GLN A 197 -11.83 -21.95 -0.74
C GLN A 197 -11.26 -21.94 0.68
N GLU A 198 -10.34 -22.84 0.99
CA GLU A 198 -9.70 -22.93 2.30
C GLU A 198 -8.81 -21.72 2.58
N VAL A 199 -8.09 -21.23 1.57
CA VAL A 199 -7.33 -19.98 1.67
C VAL A 199 -8.27 -18.79 1.93
N ALA A 200 -9.41 -18.74 1.25
CA ALA A 200 -10.40 -17.68 1.44
C ALA A 200 -11.04 -17.74 2.84
N ASP A 201 -11.38 -18.94 3.32
CA ASP A 201 -11.97 -19.16 4.65
C ASP A 201 -10.95 -18.84 5.74
N MET A 202 -9.69 -19.21 5.56
CA MET A 202 -8.61 -18.89 6.50
C MET A 202 -8.30 -17.40 6.52
N ALA A 203 -8.31 -16.73 5.36
CA ALA A 203 -8.19 -15.27 5.27
C ALA A 203 -9.37 -14.58 5.95
N LYS A 204 -10.59 -15.07 5.75
CA LYS A 204 -11.79 -14.55 6.41
C LYS A 204 -11.71 -14.70 7.93
N ALA A 205 -11.35 -15.89 8.42
CA ALA A 205 -11.17 -16.15 9.85
C ALA A 205 -10.05 -15.28 10.46
N LEU A 206 -8.97 -15.01 9.71
CA LEU A 206 -7.93 -14.08 10.12
C LEU A 206 -8.47 -12.65 10.25
N LEU A 207 -9.22 -12.19 9.25
CA LEU A 207 -9.83 -10.86 9.25
C LEU A 207 -10.85 -10.69 10.39
N GLU A 208 -11.67 -11.72 10.65
CA GLU A 208 -12.58 -11.77 11.80
C GLU A 208 -11.84 -11.64 13.13
N ARG A 209 -10.72 -12.36 13.30
CA ARG A 209 -9.87 -12.26 14.50
C ARG A 209 -9.18 -10.92 14.66
N LEU A 210 -8.94 -10.22 13.56
CA LEU A 210 -8.41 -8.86 13.54
C LEU A 210 -9.50 -7.80 13.76
N GLY A 211 -10.76 -8.20 13.92
CA GLY A 211 -11.90 -7.27 14.07
C GLY A 211 -12.27 -6.54 12.79
N ALA A 212 -11.78 -7.00 11.63
CA ALA A 212 -11.99 -6.38 10.32
C ALA A 212 -13.26 -6.89 9.63
N THR A 213 -14.33 -7.16 10.39
CA THR A 213 -15.52 -7.83 9.84
C THR A 213 -16.61 -6.91 9.31
N ASP A 214 -16.57 -5.61 9.58
CA ASP A 214 -17.55 -4.67 9.01
C ASP A 214 -16.92 -3.28 8.84
N ALA A 215 -16.48 -2.99 7.61
CA ALA A 215 -16.26 -1.64 7.06
C ALA A 215 -16.65 -1.63 5.58
#